data_AF-A0A3A8KJL7-F1
#
_entry.id   AF-A0A3A8KJL7-F1
#
_cell.length_a   1.000
_cell.length_b   1.000
_cell.length_c   1.000
_cell.angle_alpha   90.00
_cell.angle_beta   90.00
_cell.angle_gamma   90.00
#
_symmetry.space_group_name_H-M   'P 1'
#
loop_
_entity.id
_entity.type
_entity.pdbx_description
1 polymer ?
#
loop_
_entity_poly.entity_id
_entity_poly.type
_entity_poly.pdbx_seq_one_letter_code
_entity_poly.pdbx_strand_id
1 'polypeptide(L)'
;MDGDIATAVQLAMDDLLPLDRKPPKNATPVELCLFRRDIYQVAVERLPDGIILVGIYAHTEICDPNDTATDAGGLYAVDVRRGLIVAQQR
;
A
#
# COMPACT_ATOMS: atom_id res chain seq x y z
N MET A 1 -15.24 -6.79 7.01
CA MET A 1 -14.51 -6.67 5.72
C MET A 1 -14.66 -8.01 5.02
N ASP A 2 -14.96 -8.03 3.72
CA ASP A 2 -15.04 -9.28 2.95
C ASP A 2 -13.65 -9.95 2.92
N GLY A 3 -13.60 -11.29 2.98
CA GLY A 3 -12.36 -12.06 3.03
C GLY A 3 -11.49 -11.88 1.78
N ASP A 4 -12.10 -11.72 0.61
CA ASP A 4 -11.37 -11.48 -0.64
C ASP A 4 -10.72 -10.10 -0.64
N ILE A 5 -11.45 -9.08 -0.15
CA ILE A 5 -10.93 -7.72 0.00
C ILE A 5 -9.77 -7.72 0.99
N ALA A 6 -9.92 -8.39 2.15
CA ALA A 6 -8.85 -8.47 3.14
C ALA A 6 -7.59 -9.14 2.56
N THR A 7 -7.77 -10.21 1.78
CA THR A 7 -6.66 -10.91 1.11
C THR A 7 -5.97 -10.01 0.08
N ALA A 8 -6.73 -9.29 -0.75
CA ALA A 8 -6.18 -8.38 -1.74
C ALA A 8 -5.38 -7.23 -1.09
N VAL A 9 -5.94 -6.63 -0.04
CA VAL A 9 -5.28 -5.54 0.70
C VAL A 9 -4.01 -6.03 1.38
N GLN A 10 -4.04 -7.22 1.99
CA GLN A 10 -2.86 -7.81 2.63
C GLN A 10 -1.72 -8.03 1.61
N LEU A 11 -2.03 -8.62 0.45
CA LEU A 11 -1.03 -8.82 -0.61
C LEU A 11 -0.42 -7.51 -1.09
N ALA A 12 -1.25 -6.49 -1.35
CA ALA A 12 -0.78 -5.17 -1.80
C ALA A 12 0.09 -4.47 -0.74
N MET A 13 -0.31 -4.51 0.54
CA MET A 13 0.44 -3.90 1.65
C MET A 13 1.76 -4.64 1.93
N ASP A 14 1.77 -5.97 1.81
CA ASP A 14 2.99 -6.77 1.98
C ASP A 14 4.00 -6.55 0.86
N ASP A 15 3.53 -6.32 -0.36
CA ASP A 15 4.40 -5.97 -1.49
C ASP A 15 4.91 -4.52 -1.42
N LEU A 16 4.08 -3.55 -0.98
CA LEU A 16 4.48 -2.14 -0.85
C LEU A 16 5.46 -1.93 0.32
N LEU A 17 5.07 -2.41 1.50
CA LEU A 17 5.74 -2.13 2.76
C LEU A 17 5.71 -3.38 3.67
N PRO A 18 6.50 -4.43 3.38
CA PRO A 18 6.53 -5.66 4.17
C PRO A 18 6.72 -5.42 5.68
N LEU A 19 6.07 -6.23 6.53
CA LEU A 19 6.12 -6.07 8.00
C LEU A 19 7.53 -6.19 8.60
N ASP A 20 8.41 -6.95 7.96
CA ASP A 20 9.79 -7.17 8.37
C ASP A 20 10.78 -6.21 7.68
N ARG A 21 10.30 -5.33 6.80
CA ARG A 21 11.13 -4.34 6.11
C ARG A 21 11.69 -3.36 7.13
N LYS A 22 12.99 -3.42 7.34
CA LYS A 22 13.71 -2.49 8.22
C LYS A 22 14.00 -1.19 7.49
N PRO A 23 13.86 -0.03 8.16
CA PRO A 23 14.38 1.22 7.64
C PRO A 23 15.90 1.14 7.38
N PRO A 24 16.44 1.95 6.46
CA PRO A 24 17.88 2.14 6.32
C PRO A 24 18.53 2.47 7.67
N LYS A 25 19.77 2.01 7.90
CA LYS A 25 20.47 2.22 9.18
C LYS A 25 20.59 3.69 9.60
N ASN A 26 20.61 4.60 8.63
CA ASN A 26 20.75 6.03 8.85
C ASN A 26 19.47 6.78 8.41
N ALA A 27 18.30 6.12 8.49
CA ALA A 27 17.04 6.74 8.15
C ALA A 27 16.80 7.99 9.01
N THR A 28 16.47 9.08 8.34
CA THR A 28 16.02 10.32 8.94
C THR A 28 14.68 10.11 9.67
N PRO A 29 14.29 11.01 10.58
CA PRO A 29 12.98 10.93 11.24
C PRO A 29 11.79 10.86 10.26
N VAL A 30 11.89 11.57 9.13
CA VAL A 30 10.87 11.54 8.06
C VAL A 30 10.84 10.16 7.42
N GLU A 31 11.98 9.60 7.02
CA GLU A 31 12.04 8.25 6.46
C GLU A 31 11.52 7.19 7.45
N LEU A 32 11.85 7.30 8.73
CA LEU A 32 11.31 6.40 9.76
C LEU A 32 9.79 6.51 9.87
N CYS A 33 9.23 7.71 9.74
CA CYS A 33 7.79 7.92 9.75
C CYS A 33 7.12 7.30 8.51
N LEU A 34 7.71 7.46 7.32
CA LEU A 34 7.22 6.85 6.07
C LEU A 34 7.22 5.32 6.11
N PHE A 35 7.98 4.69 7.00
CA PHE A 35 7.98 3.24 7.19
C PHE A 35 6.82 2.72 8.06
N ARG A 36 5.96 3.60 8.60
CA ARG A 36 4.82 3.18 9.40
C ARG A 36 3.62 2.88 8.50
N ARG A 37 3.01 1.70 8.64
CA ARG A 37 1.82 1.34 7.85
C ARG A 37 0.59 2.20 8.17
N ASP A 38 0.54 2.88 9.31
CA ASP A 38 -0.62 3.66 9.76
C ASP A 38 -0.77 5.02 9.08
N ILE A 39 0.26 5.49 8.35
CA ILE A 39 0.13 6.70 7.50
C ILE A 39 -0.50 6.40 6.14
N TYR A 40 -0.73 5.12 5.82
CA TYR A 40 -1.25 4.70 4.52
C TYR A 40 -2.76 4.46 4.58
N GLN A 41 -3.49 5.04 3.64
CA GLN A 41 -4.89 4.78 3.40
C GLN A 41 -5.06 3.81 2.23
N VAL A 42 -6.11 3.01 2.28
CA VAL A 42 -6.44 2.02 1.24
C VAL A 42 -7.81 2.32 0.65
N ALA A 43 -7.89 2.34 -0.68
CA ALA A 43 -9.13 2.33 -1.45
C ALA A 43 -9.23 1.01 -2.23
N VAL A 44 -10.45 0.51 -2.41
CA VAL A 44 -10.70 -0.79 -3.04
C VAL A 44 -11.84 -0.69 -4.04
N GLU A 45 -11.65 -1.26 -5.21
CA GLU A 45 -12.68 -1.45 -6.22
C GLU A 45 -12.70 -2.90 -6.70
N ARG A 46 -13.89 -3.48 -6.85
CA ARG A 46 -14.03 -4.82 -7.44
C ARG A 46 -14.22 -4.69 -8.93
N LEU A 47 -13.37 -5.37 -9.68
CA LEU A 47 -13.48 -5.52 -11.11
C LEU A 47 -14.10 -6.90 -11.44
N PRO A 48 -14.51 -7.12 -12.70
CA PRO A 48 -14.91 -8.44 -13.17
C PRO A 48 -13.84 -9.51 -12.95
N ASP A 49 -14.22 -10.77 -13.16
CA ASP A 49 -13.33 -11.94 -13.16
C ASP A 49 -12.59 -12.25 -11.84
N GLY A 50 -12.98 -11.61 -10.73
CA GLY A 50 -12.33 -11.79 -9.43
C GLY A 50 -11.06 -10.96 -9.29
N ILE A 51 -10.93 -9.89 -10.07
CA ILE A 51 -9.87 -8.90 -9.85
C ILE A 51 -10.36 -7.87 -8.82
N ILE A 52 -9.52 -7.59 -7.83
CA ILE A 52 -9.70 -6.47 -6.91
C ILE A 52 -8.60 -5.46 -7.17
N LEU A 53 -8.99 -4.23 -7.47
CA LEU A 53 -8.11 -3.09 -7.58
C LEU A 53 -7.91 -2.50 -6.18
N VAL A 54 -6.66 -2.35 -5.75
CA VAL A 54 -6.27 -1.81 -4.45
C VAL A 54 -5.40 -0.58 -4.69
N GLY A 55 -5.91 0.60 -4.35
CA GLY A 55 -5.13 1.83 -4.28
C GLY A 55 -4.61 2.04 -2.87
N ILE A 56 -3.32 2.29 -2.72
CA ILE A 56 -2.67 2.63 -1.46
C ILE A 56 -2.08 4.03 -1.59
N TYR A 57 -2.38 4.90 -0.62
CA TYR A 57 -2.00 6.31 -0.62
C TYR A 57 -1.34 6.67 0.70
N ALA A 58 -0.15 7.27 0.66
CA ALA A 58 0.54 7.74 1.85
C ALA A 58 0.10 9.17 2.19
N HIS A 59 -0.28 9.40 3.43
CA HIS A 59 -0.44 10.74 4.01
C HIS A 59 0.92 11.27 4.46
N THR A 60 1.77 11.65 3.50
CA THR A 60 3.16 12.05 3.80
C THR A 60 3.23 13.35 4.60
N GLU A 61 2.17 14.17 4.58
CA GLU A 61 2.02 15.36 5.40
C GLU A 61 2.04 15.07 6.91
N ILE A 62 1.74 13.84 7.32
CA ILE A 62 1.85 13.38 8.71
C ILE A 62 3.32 13.31 9.15
N CYS A 63 4.23 13.04 8.20
CA CYS A 63 5.67 12.86 8.44
C CYS A 63 6.47 14.13 8.16
N ASP A 64 6.10 14.89 7.13
CA ASP A 64 6.65 16.22 6.83
C ASP A 64 5.49 17.15 6.41
N PRO A 65 5.07 18.10 7.26
CA PRO A 65 3.97 19.01 6.94
C PRO A 65 4.18 19.89 5.71
N ASN A 66 5.41 19.98 5.18
CA ASN A 66 5.71 20.71 3.95
C ASN A 66 5.69 19.82 2.70
N ASP A 67 5.56 18.51 2.87
CA ASP A 67 5.46 17.59 1.75
C ASP A 67 4.10 17.74 1.07
N THR A 68 4.15 17.83 -0.25
CA THR A 68 2.99 17.98 -1.14
C THR A 68 2.87 16.83 -2.13
N ALA A 69 3.65 15.76 -1.95
CA ALA A 69 3.55 14.54 -2.73
C ALA A 69 2.13 13.99 -2.66
N THR A 70 1.52 13.75 -3.82
CA THR A 70 0.17 13.17 -3.96
C THR A 70 0.20 11.80 -4.62
N ASP A 71 1.36 11.38 -5.10
CA ASP A 71 1.64 10.13 -5.81
C ASP A 71 2.37 9.10 -4.94
N ALA A 72 2.60 9.40 -3.66
CA ALA A 72 3.23 8.46 -2.74
C ALA A 72 2.27 7.29 -2.42
N GLY A 73 2.64 6.09 -2.87
CA GLY A 73 1.82 4.89 -2.66
C GLY A 73 1.94 3.86 -3.78
N GLY A 74 0.82 3.28 -4.19
CA GLY A 74 0.77 2.37 -5.34
C GLY A 74 -0.63 1.86 -5.66
N LEU A 75 -0.84 1.46 -6.91
CA LEU A 75 -2.06 0.85 -7.40
C LEU A 75 -1.80 -0.60 -7.80
N TYR A 76 -2.64 -1.53 -7.35
CA TYR A 76 -2.46 -2.97 -7.52
C TYR A 76 -3.73 -3.60 -8.08
N ALA A 77 -3.58 -4.43 -9.10
CA ALA A 77 -4.63 -5.37 -9.49
C ALA A 77 -4.30 -6.74 -8.90
N VAL A 78 -5.22 -7.29 -8.10
CA VAL A 78 -5.05 -8.58 -7.43
C VAL A 78 -6.09 -9.57 -7.94
N ASP A 79 -5.66 -10.71 -8.44
CA ASP A 79 -6.52 -11.87 -8.68
C ASP A 79 -6.70 -12.62 -7.36
N VAL A 80 -7.86 -12.45 -6.71
CA VAL A 80 -8.12 -13.06 -5.39
C VAL A 80 -8.41 -14.55 -5.47
N ARG A 81 -8.82 -15.06 -6.64
CA ARG A 81 -9.04 -16.49 -6.84
C ARG A 81 -7.73 -17.26 -6.84
N ARG A 82 -6.68 -16.62 -7.38
CA ARG A 82 -5.32 -17.18 -7.44
C ARG A 82 -4.42 -16.67 -6.31
N GLY A 83 -4.86 -15.64 -5.58
CA GLY A 83 -4.12 -15.04 -4.46
C GLY A 83 -2.82 -14.36 -4.90
N LEU A 84 -2.83 -13.63 -6.03
CA LEU A 84 -1.61 -13.01 -6.58
C LEU A 84 -1.86 -11.62 -7.19
N ILE A 85 -0.84 -10.77 -7.10
CA ILE A 85 -0.80 -9.47 -7.78
C ILE A 85 -0.54 -9.74 -9.27
N VAL A 86 -1.45 -9.29 -10.13
CA VAL A 86 -1.35 -9.45 -11.60
C VAL A 86 -0.80 -8.22 -12.31
N ALA A 87 -0.92 -7.04 -11.69
CA ALA A 87 -0.34 -5.79 -12.18
C ALA A 87 -0.14 -4.80 -11.03
N GLN A 88 0.83 -3.90 -11.18
CA GLN A 88 1.05 -2.81 -10.23
C GLN A 88 1.61 -1.55 -10.91
N GLN A 89 1.36 -0.40 -10.29
CA GLN A 89 1.95 0.89 -10.62
C GLN A 89 2.39 1.59 -9.33
N ARG A 90 3.62 2.11 -9.30
CA ARG A 90 4.23 2.84 -8.19
C ARG A 90 5.14 3.92 -8.74
#